data_AF-A0A9X1L4A1-F1
#
_entry.id   AF-A0A9X1L4A1-F1
#
_cell.length_a   1.000
_cell.length_b   1.000
_cell.length_c   1.000
_cell.angle_alpha   90.00
_cell.angle_beta   90.00
_cell.angle_gamma   90.00
#
_symmetry.space_group_name_H-M   'P 1'
#
loop_
_entity.id
_entity.type
_entity.pdbx_description
1 polymer ?
#
loop_
_entity_poly.entity_id
_entity_poly.type
_entity_poly.pdbx_seq_one_letter_code
_entity_poly.pdbx_strand_id
1 'polypeptide(L)'
;MSETNIDTAELGEKIVVVLKTIYDPEIPVDIYELGLIYDVFVNEDNDVKILMTLTTPNCPVAETLPQEVEEKVKSLDQVNNAEVEITFDPPWTQELMSEEAKLELGML
;
A
#
# COMPACT_ATOMS: atom_id res chain seq x y z
N MET A 1 -33.14 11.51 2.87
CA MET A 1 -32.81 10.33 2.05
C MET A 1 -31.40 10.60 1.57
N SER A 2 -30.40 10.11 2.31
CA SER A 2 -29.00 10.31 1.97
C SER A 2 -28.66 9.28 0.91
N GLU A 3 -28.41 9.76 -0.30
CA GLU A 3 -27.90 8.97 -1.40
C GLU A 3 -26.56 8.37 -0.95
N THR A 4 -26.53 7.07 -0.73
CA THR A 4 -25.28 6.34 -0.50
C THR A 4 -24.55 6.24 -1.83
N ASN A 5 -23.96 7.36 -2.27
CA ASN A 5 -22.83 7.27 -3.18
C ASN A 5 -21.74 6.55 -2.39
N ILE A 6 -21.24 5.45 -2.93
CA ILE A 6 -20.04 4.85 -2.37
C ILE A 6 -18.94 5.88 -2.60
N ASP A 7 -18.55 6.60 -1.55
CA ASP A 7 -17.41 7.50 -1.60
C ASP A 7 -16.16 6.63 -1.70
N THR A 8 -15.68 6.42 -2.93
CA THR A 8 -14.40 5.75 -3.22
C THR A 8 -13.26 6.38 -2.43
N ALA A 9 -13.38 7.66 -2.07
CA ALA A 9 -12.51 8.36 -1.13
C ALA A 9 -12.50 7.74 0.27
N GLU A 10 -13.68 7.47 0.87
CA GLU A 10 -13.77 6.84 2.19
C GLU A 10 -13.19 5.40 2.18
N LEU A 11 -13.42 4.67 1.08
CA LEU A 11 -12.82 3.34 0.91
C LEU A 11 -11.31 3.44 0.75
N GLY A 12 -10.82 4.40 -0.04
CA GLY A 12 -9.40 4.72 -0.18
C GLY A 12 -8.73 5.02 1.15
N GLU A 13 -9.34 5.84 2.00
CA GLU A 13 -8.82 6.13 3.35
C GLU A 13 -8.71 4.85 4.21
N LYS A 14 -9.72 3.97 4.16
CA LYS A 14 -9.67 2.69 4.87
C LYS A 14 -8.55 1.79 4.36
N ILE A 15 -8.35 1.72 3.05
CA ILE A 15 -7.27 0.97 2.42
C ILE A 15 -5.93 1.51 2.90
N VAL A 16 -5.72 2.84 2.88
CA VAL A 16 -4.49 3.46 3.38
C VAL A 16 -4.22 3.11 4.84
N VAL A 17 -5.24 3.14 5.70
CA VAL A 17 -5.10 2.72 7.11
C VAL A 17 -4.65 1.27 7.21
N VAL A 18 -5.22 0.37 6.39
CA VAL A 18 -4.80 -1.04 6.35
C VAL A 18 -3.36 -1.19 5.87
N LEU A 19 -2.97 -0.46 4.82
CA LEU A 19 -1.60 -0.47 4.30
C LEU A 19 -0.58 0.00 5.35
N LYS A 20 -0.93 1.00 6.17
CA LYS A 20 -0.11 1.43 7.31
C LYS A 20 0.04 0.38 8.43
N THR A 21 -0.80 -0.66 8.44
CA THR A 21 -0.64 -1.79 9.38
C THR A 21 0.34 -2.86 8.89
N ILE A 22 0.76 -2.76 7.63
CA ILE A 22 1.68 -3.70 7.00
C ILE A 22 3.08 -3.11 7.08
N TYR A 23 3.96 -3.84 7.77
CA TYR A 23 5.34 -3.44 8.02
C TYR A 23 6.28 -4.27 7.16
N ASP A 24 7.34 -3.65 6.68
CA ASP A 24 8.37 -4.38 5.97
C ASP A 24 9.12 -5.31 6.99
N PRO A 25 9.32 -6.59 6.68
CA PRO A 25 10.01 -7.51 7.60
C PRO A 25 11.52 -7.26 7.70
N GLU A 26 12.12 -6.55 6.73
CA GLU A 26 13.52 -6.12 6.77
C GLU A 26 13.69 -4.76 7.45
N ILE A 27 12.69 -3.88 7.32
CA ILE A 27 12.71 -2.51 7.86
C ILE A 27 11.50 -2.30 8.78
N PRO A 28 11.66 -1.94 10.07
CA PRO A 28 10.55 -1.81 11.03
C PRO A 28 9.69 -0.55 10.82
N VAL A 29 9.33 -0.26 9.57
CA VAL A 29 8.53 0.88 9.11
C VAL A 29 7.43 0.34 8.19
N ASP A 30 6.28 1.00 8.16
CA ASP A 30 5.19 0.60 7.30
C ASP A 30 5.46 0.90 5.82
N ILE A 31 4.87 0.08 4.95
CA ILE A 31 5.08 0.16 3.49
C ILE A 31 4.58 1.47 2.88
N TYR A 32 3.65 2.15 3.56
CA TYR A 32 3.09 3.41 3.11
C TYR A 32 4.05 4.56 3.41
N GLU A 33 4.55 4.68 4.64
CA GLU A 33 5.55 5.69 5.05
C GLU A 33 6.92 5.45 4.41
N LEU A 34 7.25 4.20 4.06
CA LEU A 34 8.42 3.89 3.23
C LEU A 34 8.28 4.40 1.79
N GLY A 35 7.08 4.79 1.35
CA GLY A 35 6.83 5.21 -0.02
C GLY A 35 6.89 4.04 -1.02
N LEU A 36 6.57 2.82 -0.57
CA LEU A 36 6.45 1.66 -1.47
C LEU A 36 5.13 1.67 -2.23
N ILE A 37 4.10 2.34 -1.71
CA ILE A 37 2.82 2.50 -2.39
C ILE A 37 2.88 3.71 -3.31
N TYR A 38 2.73 3.49 -4.62
CA TYR A 38 2.72 4.55 -5.63
C TYR A 38 1.32 5.11 -5.86
N ASP A 39 0.35 4.21 -5.99
CA ASP A 39 -1.03 4.60 -6.30
C ASP A 39 -2.03 3.56 -5.79
N VAL A 40 -3.23 4.04 -5.43
CA VAL A 40 -4.36 3.19 -5.04
C VAL A 40 -5.57 3.62 -5.85
N PHE A 41 -5.99 2.77 -6.77
CA PHE A 41 -7.17 2.98 -7.61
C PHE A 41 -8.34 2.20 -7.03
N VAL A 42 -9.48 2.89 -6.88
CA VAL A 42 -10.73 2.30 -6.44
C VAL A 42 -11.79 2.60 -7.50
N ASN A 43 -12.36 1.55 -8.08
CA ASN A 43 -13.41 1.67 -9.10
C ASN A 43 -14.81 1.71 -8.49
N GLU A 44 -15.82 2.03 -9.31
CA GLU A 44 -17.23 2.08 -8.90
C GLU A 44 -17.77 0.72 -8.41
N ASP A 45 -17.16 -0.39 -8.84
CA ASP A 45 -17.48 -1.75 -8.40
C ASP A 45 -16.83 -2.15 -7.06
N ASN A 46 -16.14 -1.24 -6.38
CA ASN A 46 -15.30 -1.50 -5.20
C ASN A 46 -14.12 -2.46 -5.48
N ASP A 47 -13.69 -2.53 -6.72
CA ASP A 47 -12.44 -3.19 -7.07
C ASP A 47 -11.27 -2.23 -6.84
N VAL A 48 -10.28 -2.72 -6.10
CA VAL A 48 -9.10 -1.98 -5.67
C VAL A 48 -7.89 -2.47 -6.44
N LYS A 49 -7.18 -1.56 -7.10
CA LYS A 49 -5.88 -1.84 -7.70
C LYS A 49 -4.81 -1.02 -7.00
N ILE A 50 -3.78 -1.70 -6.50
CA ILE A 50 -2.70 -1.07 -5.75
C ILE A 50 -1.43 -1.19 -6.58
N LEU A 51 -0.87 -0.05 -6.96
CA LEU A 51 0.44 0.01 -7.59
C LEU A 51 1.48 0.22 -6.51
N MET A 52 2.38 -0.73 -6.35
CA MET A 52 3.47 -0.64 -5.39
C MET A 52 4.82 -0.97 -6.02
N THR A 53 5.88 -0.63 -5.31
CA THR A 53 7.25 -0.96 -5.66
C THR A 53 7.92 -1.69 -4.50
N LEU A 54 9.12 -2.19 -4.74
CA LEU A 54 9.92 -2.87 -3.73
C LEU A 54 11.30 -2.23 -3.64
N THR A 55 11.87 -2.25 -2.45
CA THR A 55 13.22 -1.74 -2.19
C THR A 55 14.27 -2.49 -3.02
N THR A 56 14.07 -3.78 -3.28
CA THR A 56 14.90 -4.58 -4.18
C THR A 56 14.10 -5.66 -4.94
N PRO A 57 14.42 -5.93 -6.23
CA PRO A 57 13.73 -6.95 -7.03
C PRO A 57 14.08 -8.39 -6.63
N ASN A 58 15.11 -8.58 -5.80
CA ASN A 58 15.65 -9.87 -5.42
C ASN A 58 15.32 -10.26 -3.97
N CYS A 59 14.51 -9.47 -3.25
CA CYS A 59 14.15 -9.79 -1.88
C CYS A 59 13.12 -10.94 -1.85
N PRO A 60 13.30 -12.01 -1.06
CA PRO A 60 12.32 -13.09 -0.93
C PRO A 60 10.94 -12.62 -0.42
N VAL A 61 10.90 -11.43 0.19
CA VAL A 61 9.69 -10.77 0.68
C VAL A 61 8.85 -10.19 -0.46
N ALA A 62 9.45 -9.99 -1.63
CA ALA A 62 8.80 -9.48 -2.84
C ALA A 62 7.59 -10.31 -3.28
N GLU A 63 7.59 -11.60 -2.96
CA GLU A 63 6.49 -12.51 -3.32
C GLU A 63 5.41 -12.56 -2.22
N THR A 64 5.76 -12.30 -0.96
CA THR A 64 4.83 -12.43 0.18
C THR A 64 4.14 -11.11 0.54
N LEU A 65 4.84 -9.98 0.41
CA LEU A 65 4.32 -8.66 0.76
C LEU A 65 3.10 -8.25 -0.10
N PRO A 66 3.13 -8.38 -1.45
CA PRO A 66 1.98 -8.03 -2.27
C PRO A 66 0.78 -8.91 -1.96
N GLN A 67 1.01 -10.20 -1.69
CA GLN A 67 -0.05 -11.12 -1.30
C GLN A 67 -0.66 -10.72 0.04
N GLU A 68 0.17 -10.36 1.03
CA GLU A 68 -0.32 -9.89 2.33
C GLU A 68 -1.14 -8.60 2.19
N VAL A 69 -0.68 -7.65 1.36
CA VAL A 69 -1.41 -6.43 1.02
C VAL A 69 -2.76 -6.77 0.41
N GLU A 70 -2.78 -7.64 -0.60
CA GLU A 70 -4.00 -8.06 -1.28
C GLU A 70 -4.99 -8.68 -0.28
N GLU A 71 -4.54 -9.66 0.52
CA GLU A 71 -5.38 -10.35 1.50
C GLU A 71 -5.92 -9.40 2.57
N LYS A 72 -5.10 -8.47 3.05
CA LYS A 72 -5.50 -7.46 4.04
C LYS A 72 -6.53 -6.50 3.48
N VAL A 73 -6.33 -6.01 2.27
CA VAL A 73 -7.27 -5.08 1.62
C VAL A 73 -8.59 -5.81 1.29
N LYS A 74 -8.50 -7.05 0.82
CA LYS A 74 -9.65 -7.92 0.53
C LYS A 74 -10.41 -8.36 1.79
N SER A 75 -9.79 -8.24 2.96
CA SER A 75 -10.47 -8.50 4.24
C SER A 75 -11.49 -7.42 4.62
N LEU A 76 -11.47 -6.26 3.96
CA LEU A 76 -12.48 -5.22 4.14
C LEU A 76 -13.79 -5.65 3.46
N ASP A 77 -14.89 -5.74 4.22
CA ASP A 77 -16.22 -6.11 3.69
C ASP A 77 -16.72 -5.24 2.53
N GLN A 78 -16.17 -4.02 2.39
CA GLN A 78 -16.51 -3.08 1.33
C GLN A 78 -15.74 -3.34 0.03
N VAL A 79 -14.61 -4.04 0.07
CA VAL A 79 -13.79 -4.34 -1.09
C VAL A 79 -14.33 -5.58 -1.78
N ASN A 80 -14.63 -5.47 -3.07
CA ASN A 80 -15.10 -6.61 -3.87
C ASN A 80 -13.91 -7.47 -4.33
N ASN A 81 -12.92 -6.82 -4.94
CA ASN A 81 -11.67 -7.44 -5.32
C ASN A 81 -10.48 -6.52 -5.01
N ALA A 82 -9.33 -7.11 -4.73
CA ALA A 82 -8.07 -6.40 -4.58
C ALA A 82 -7.05 -7.04 -5.53
N GLU A 83 -6.28 -6.22 -6.23
CA GLU A 83 -5.17 -6.65 -7.08
C GLU A 83 -3.96 -5.76 -6.78
N VAL A 84 -2.82 -6.37 -6.52
CA VAL A 84 -1.57 -5.66 -6.26
C VAL A 84 -0.63 -5.84 -7.45
N GLU A 85 -0.21 -4.73 -8.04
CA GLU A 85 0.71 -4.69 -9.16
C GLU A 85 2.05 -4.12 -8.70
N ILE A 86 3.13 -4.88 -8.92
CA ILE A 86 4.48 -4.45 -8.60
C ILE A 86 5.10 -3.79 -9.83
N THR A 87 5.52 -2.54 -9.69
CA THR A 87 6.35 -1.85 -10.67
C THR A 87 7.74 -1.54 -10.10
N PHE A 88 8.74 -1.63 -10.97
CA PHE A 88 10.11 -1.19 -10.69
C PHE A 88 10.48 0.08 -11.47
N ASP A 89 9.52 0.67 -12.18
CA ASP A 89 9.68 1.89 -12.93
C ASP A 89 8.64 2.93 -12.47
N PRO A 90 9.06 4.08 -11.90
CA PRO A 90 10.44 4.41 -11.52
C PRO A 90 10.96 3.51 -10.37
N PRO A 91 12.29 3.33 -10.24
CA PRO A 91 12.87 2.55 -9.14
C PRO A 91 12.63 3.25 -7.81
N TRP A 92 12.33 2.47 -6.77
CA TRP A 92 12.23 3.00 -5.43
C TRP A 92 13.56 3.62 -4.97
N THR A 93 13.50 4.77 -4.32
CA THR A 93 14.66 5.41 -3.71
C THR A 93 14.34 5.87 -2.30
N GLN A 94 15.36 5.94 -1.46
CA GLN A 94 15.25 6.39 -0.07
C GLN A 94 14.71 7.82 0.06
N GLU A 95 14.74 8.60 -1.02
CA GLU A 95 14.17 9.94 -1.08
C GLU A 95 12.64 9.93 -0.95
N LEU A 96 11.98 8.86 -1.40
CA LEU A 96 10.53 8.64 -1.34
C LEU A 96 10.03 8.35 0.09
N MET A 97 10.93 8.02 1.02
CA MET A 97 10.55 7.81 2.42
C MET A 97 10.09 9.12 3.08
N SER A 98 9.04 9.00 3.89
CA SER A 98 8.55 10.07 4.77
C SER A 98 9.63 10.57 5.73
N GLU A 99 9.52 11.81 6.21
CA GLU A 99 10.45 12.37 7.21
C GLU A 99 10.45 11.53 8.50
N GLU A 100 9.28 10.99 8.87
CA GLU A 100 9.12 10.09 10.03
C GLU A 100 9.92 8.79 9.85
N ALA A 101 9.82 8.16 8.67
CA ALA A 101 10.57 6.95 8.34
C ALA A 101 12.10 7.19 8.34
N LYS A 102 12.56 8.34 7.84
CA LYS A 102 13.99 8.71 7.87
C LYS A 102 14.51 8.91 9.29
N LEU A 103 13.69 9.46 10.19
CA LEU A 103 14.03 9.63 11.60
C LEU A 103 14.13 8.29 12.33
N GLU A 104 13.16 7.39 12.13
CA GLU A 104 13.14 6.04 12.73
C GLU A 104 14.38 5.22 12.32
N LEU A 105 14.86 5.41 11.10
CA LEU A 105 16.06 4.75 10.57
C LEU A 105 17.38 5.48 10.91
N GLY A 106 17.32 6.59 11.66
CA GLY A 106 18.50 7.34 12.09
C GLY A 106 19.26 8.03 10.94
N MET A 107 18.55 8.38 9.86
CA MET A 107 19.12 9.08 8.70
C MET A 107 19.10 10.62 8.82
N LEU A 108 18.66 11.14 9.98
CA LEU A 108 18.53 12.55 10.33
C LEU A 108 19.35 12.89 11.59
#